data_AF-A0AAW5KLQ1-F1
#
_entry.id   AF-A0AAW5KLQ1-F1
#
_cell.length_a   1.000
_cell.length_b   1.000
_cell.length_c   1.000
_cell.angle_alpha   90.00
_cell.angle_beta   90.00
_cell.angle_gamma   90.00
#
_symmetry.space_group_name_H-M   'P 1'
#
loop_
_entity.id
_entity.type
_entity.pdbx_description
1 polymer ?
#
loop_
_entity_poly.entity_id
_entity_poly.type
_entity_poly.pdbx_seq_one_letter_code
_entity_poly.pdbx_strand_id
1 'polypeptide(L)'
;QNGNDYTKPAKLRVKGGARLYGKGHIRLKTANFDFKISSIPKDTTMRQMLSYIASAQGEFGFVDRYGRYVRKWYGSSVKILDNNTIDLPTLGERPNVLAGIVCKVSDSETLRLGNTTGSAGRVVEFENPYMTMSLLRSLWHRIGGFSWYTTELFHRLGDPRFDVGDVVTYVSDSGESYDIPITNIGFNFDGGLSADISAVGLSVEEQL
;
A
#
# COMPACT_ATOMS: atom_id res chain seq x y z
N GLN A 1 -14.38 31.36 -4.74
CA GLN A 1 -14.23 30.25 -3.78
C GLN A 1 -15.30 29.22 -4.09
N ASN A 2 -14.93 27.99 -4.45
CA ASN A 2 -15.85 27.00 -5.05
C ASN A 2 -16.77 26.26 -4.05
N GLY A 3 -17.00 26.80 -2.85
CA GLY A 3 -17.99 26.31 -1.89
C GLY A 3 -17.79 24.88 -1.36
N ASN A 4 -16.68 24.22 -1.71
CA ASN A 4 -16.41 22.85 -1.30
C ASN A 4 -15.67 22.83 0.05
N ASP A 5 -16.31 22.21 1.04
CA ASP A 5 -15.73 21.87 2.34
C ASP A 5 -15.03 20.50 2.23
N TYR A 6 -13.72 20.55 2.01
CA TYR A 6 -12.86 19.36 1.81
C TYR A 6 -12.59 18.58 3.11
N THR A 7 -13.04 19.07 4.27
CA THR A 7 -12.91 18.35 5.55
C THR A 7 -13.94 17.22 5.71
N LYS A 8 -14.99 17.26 4.89
CA LYS A 8 -15.98 16.19 4.74
C LYS A 8 -15.57 15.35 3.53
N PRO A 9 -15.53 14.00 3.61
CA PRO A 9 -15.18 13.15 2.48
C PRO A 9 -16.18 13.43 1.34
N ALA A 10 -15.76 14.26 0.38
CA ALA A 10 -16.63 14.85 -0.60
C ALA A 10 -16.92 13.80 -1.67
N LYS A 11 -18.12 13.21 -1.59
CA LYS A 11 -18.74 12.57 -2.75
C LYS A 11 -18.84 13.66 -3.83
N LEU A 12 -18.33 13.40 -5.03
CA LEU A 12 -18.54 14.31 -6.15
C LEU A 12 -20.07 14.47 -6.33
N ARG A 13 -20.53 15.73 -6.37
CA ARG A 13 -21.95 16.08 -6.52
C ARG A 13 -22.09 17.09 -7.64
N VAL A 14 -23.18 17.01 -8.40
CA VAL A 14 -23.53 18.06 -9.38
C VAL A 14 -23.99 19.33 -8.66
N LYS A 15 -24.01 20.46 -9.38
CA LYS A 15 -24.64 21.71 -8.94
C LYS A 15 -26.13 21.43 -8.69
N GLY A 16 -26.52 21.25 -7.43
CA GLY A 16 -27.84 20.72 -7.03
C GLY A 16 -27.77 19.58 -5.99
N GLY A 17 -26.57 19.10 -5.64
CA GLY A 17 -26.37 18.20 -4.51
C GLY A 17 -26.62 16.72 -4.81
N ALA A 18 -27.06 16.35 -6.00
CA ALA A 18 -27.17 14.95 -6.39
C ALA A 18 -25.78 14.29 -6.51
N ARG A 19 -25.65 13.05 -6.05
CA ARG A 19 -24.40 12.30 -6.07
C ARG A 19 -24.05 11.90 -7.50
N LEU A 20 -22.80 12.10 -7.87
CA LEU A 20 -22.25 11.63 -9.13
C LEU A 20 -21.91 10.14 -9.03
N TYR A 21 -22.57 9.34 -9.87
CA TYR A 21 -22.30 7.93 -10.05
C TYR A 21 -21.69 7.72 -11.42
N GLY A 22 -20.61 6.95 -11.49
CA GLY A 22 -20.13 6.34 -12.72
C GLY A 22 -21.04 5.17 -13.14
N LYS A 23 -20.78 4.63 -14.32
CA LYS A 23 -21.48 3.44 -14.85
C LYS A 23 -21.45 2.31 -13.80
N GLY A 24 -22.58 1.66 -13.55
CA GLY A 24 -22.70 0.60 -12.54
C GLY A 24 -22.84 1.05 -11.08
N HIS A 25 -23.36 2.27 -10.83
CA HIS A 25 -23.52 2.84 -9.47
C HIS A 25 -22.22 3.04 -8.68
N ILE A 26 -21.07 3.01 -9.36
CA ILE A 26 -19.77 3.27 -8.75
C ILE A 26 -19.72 4.76 -8.35
N ARG A 27 -19.49 5.05 -7.07
CA ARG A 27 -19.41 6.44 -6.60
C ARG A 27 -18.11 7.08 -7.11
N LEU A 28 -18.23 8.18 -7.86
CA LEU A 28 -17.05 8.96 -8.25
C LEU A 28 -16.48 9.66 -7.00
N LYS A 29 -15.17 9.49 -6.78
CA LYS A 29 -14.44 10.02 -5.63
C LYS A 29 -13.28 10.85 -6.13
N THR A 30 -12.92 11.88 -5.37
CA THR A 30 -11.62 12.53 -5.57
C THR A 30 -10.52 11.50 -5.28
N ALA A 31 -9.56 11.38 -6.21
CA ALA A 31 -8.38 10.53 -6.02
C ALA A 31 -7.44 11.10 -4.95
N ASN A 32 -7.49 12.42 -4.76
CA ASN A 32 -6.60 13.16 -3.86
C ASN A 32 -7.39 13.66 -2.65
N PHE A 33 -6.85 13.41 -1.47
CA PHE A 33 -7.36 13.97 -0.23
C PHE A 33 -6.47 15.14 0.20
N ASP A 34 -7.00 16.35 0.15
CA ASP A 34 -6.26 17.50 0.65
C ASP A 34 -6.27 17.46 2.18
N PHE A 35 -5.10 17.53 2.79
CA PHE A 35 -4.95 17.70 4.24
C PHE A 35 -4.04 18.89 4.49
N LYS A 36 -4.23 19.55 5.63
CA LYS A 36 -3.46 20.75 5.99
C LYS A 36 -2.37 20.37 6.98
N ILE A 37 -1.15 20.80 6.68
CA ILE A 37 -0.04 20.80 7.63
C ILE A 37 -0.03 22.19 8.27
N SER A 38 -0.63 22.31 9.45
CA SER A 38 -0.68 23.59 10.20
C SER A 38 0.63 23.90 10.90
N SER A 39 1.35 22.87 11.35
CA SER A 39 2.65 22.96 11.99
C SER A 39 3.45 21.68 11.76
N ILE A 40 4.77 21.81 11.80
CA ILE A 40 5.69 20.66 11.78
C ILE A 40 5.94 20.27 13.25
N PRO A 41 5.71 19.01 13.67
CA PRO A 41 5.98 18.58 15.03
C PRO A 41 7.47 18.76 15.37
N LYS A 42 7.76 18.98 16.65
CA LYS A 42 9.13 19.11 17.14
C LYS A 42 9.91 17.83 16.82
N ASP A 43 11.20 17.99 16.51
CA ASP A 43 12.13 16.89 16.27
C ASP A 43 11.74 15.97 15.08
N THR A 44 10.91 16.47 14.16
CA THR A 44 10.53 15.75 12.93
C THR A 44 11.59 15.90 11.84
N THR A 45 12.12 14.77 11.38
CA THR A 45 13.02 14.74 10.22
C THR A 45 12.28 14.97 8.91
N MET A 46 12.99 15.42 7.87
CA MET A 46 12.42 15.55 6.52
C MET A 46 11.87 14.21 6.00
N ARG A 47 12.50 13.09 6.36
CA ARG A 47 12.02 11.74 6.04
C ARG A 47 10.66 11.46 6.67
N GLN A 48 10.49 11.76 7.95
CA GLN A 48 9.19 11.61 8.63
C GLN A 48 8.12 12.50 8.01
N MET A 49 8.43 13.75 7.66
CA MET A 49 7.49 14.62 6.95
C MET A 49 7.04 14.03 5.61
N LEU A 50 7.96 13.48 4.81
CA LEU A 50 7.63 12.79 3.57
C LEU A 50 6.73 11.57 3.82
N SER A 51 7.01 10.79 4.86
CA SER A 51 6.17 9.65 5.28
C SER A 51 4.78 10.08 5.72
N TYR A 52 4.63 11.18 6.45
CA TYR A 52 3.31 11.73 6.81
C TYR A 52 2.52 12.17 5.58
N ILE A 53 3.19 12.72 4.57
CA ILE A 53 2.54 13.11 3.31
C ILE A 53 2.09 11.89 2.51
N ALA A 54 2.92 10.85 2.43
CA ALA A 54 2.57 9.61 1.74
C ALA A 54 1.45 8.84 2.45
N SER A 55 1.57 8.65 3.77
CA SER A 55 0.58 7.88 4.54
C SER A 55 -0.77 8.58 4.60
N ALA A 56 -0.81 9.92 4.52
CA ALA A 56 -2.06 10.65 4.35
C ALA A 56 -2.79 10.27 3.05
N GLN A 57 -2.10 9.82 2.01
CA GLN A 57 -2.71 9.29 0.79
C GLN A 57 -2.90 7.77 0.81
N GLY A 58 -2.52 7.08 1.87
CA GLY A 58 -2.53 5.62 1.93
C GLY A 58 -1.42 4.98 1.11
N GLU A 59 -0.32 5.71 0.93
CA GLU A 59 0.85 5.29 0.17
C GLU A 59 2.06 5.21 1.11
N PHE A 60 3.10 4.50 0.69
CA PHE A 60 4.44 4.62 1.24
C PHE A 60 5.34 5.38 0.26
N GLY A 61 6.41 5.98 0.78
CA GLY A 61 7.35 6.76 -0.01
C GLY A 61 8.75 6.17 0.03
N PHE A 62 9.44 6.22 -1.11
CA PHE A 62 10.83 5.81 -1.23
C PHE A 62 11.56 6.65 -2.28
N VAL A 63 12.88 6.52 -2.34
CA VAL A 63 13.70 7.18 -3.37
C VAL A 63 13.97 6.16 -4.46
N ASP A 64 13.53 6.46 -5.68
CA ASP A 64 13.76 5.57 -6.83
C ASP A 64 15.24 5.60 -7.28
N ARG A 65 15.60 4.69 -8.19
CA ARG A 65 16.94 4.61 -8.79
C ARG A 65 17.44 5.90 -9.47
N TYR A 66 16.55 6.84 -9.77
CA TYR A 66 16.90 8.14 -10.35
C TYR A 66 17.09 9.22 -9.27
N GLY A 67 17.04 8.86 -7.99
CA GLY A 67 17.17 9.78 -6.87
C GLY A 67 15.91 10.60 -6.61
N ARG A 68 14.74 10.19 -7.12
CA ARG A 68 13.48 10.93 -6.98
C ARG A 68 12.62 10.32 -5.88
N TYR A 69 12.04 11.17 -5.05
CA TYR A 69 11.01 10.72 -4.11
C TYR A 69 9.74 10.33 -4.85
N VAL A 70 9.36 9.07 -4.74
CA VAL A 70 8.15 8.50 -5.31
C VAL A 70 7.26 7.98 -4.20
N ARG A 71 5.95 8.02 -4.42
CA ARG A 71 4.94 7.47 -3.51
C ARG A 71 4.13 6.41 -4.21
N LYS A 72 3.81 5.33 -3.52
CA LYS A 72 3.16 4.17 -4.12
C LYS A 72 2.27 3.43 -3.13
N TRP A 73 1.26 2.77 -3.70
CA TRP A 73 0.53 1.67 -3.09
C TRP A 73 0.56 0.48 -4.05
N TYR A 74 0.38 -0.73 -3.54
CA TYR A 74 0.30 -1.94 -4.37
C TYR A 74 -0.91 -1.86 -5.29
N GLY A 75 -0.63 -1.80 -6.60
CA GLY A 75 -1.63 -1.63 -7.65
C GLY A 75 -1.77 -2.87 -8.52
N SER A 76 -2.10 -2.67 -9.79
CA SER A 76 -2.10 -3.75 -10.79
C SER A 76 -0.69 -4.29 -11.02
N SER A 77 -0.64 -5.56 -11.40
CA SER A 77 0.61 -6.21 -11.78
C SER A 77 1.33 -5.45 -12.91
N VAL A 78 2.63 -5.26 -12.75
CA VAL A 78 3.50 -4.64 -13.76
C VAL A 78 4.05 -5.65 -14.75
N LYS A 79 4.03 -6.94 -14.39
CA LYS A 79 4.57 -8.03 -15.21
C LYS A 79 4.04 -9.38 -14.77
N ILE A 80 3.64 -10.20 -15.75
CA ILE A 80 3.48 -11.65 -15.56
C ILE A 80 4.87 -12.28 -15.67
N LEU A 81 5.27 -13.04 -14.66
CA LEU A 81 6.58 -13.69 -14.60
C LEU A 81 6.67 -14.82 -15.63
N ASP A 82 7.87 -15.05 -16.16
CA ASP A 82 8.17 -16.21 -16.99
C ASP A 82 8.72 -17.32 -16.10
N ASN A 83 8.01 -18.45 -16.02
CA ASN A 83 8.38 -19.61 -15.19
C ASN A 83 9.77 -20.17 -15.53
N ASN A 84 10.30 -19.92 -16.74
CA ASN A 84 11.67 -20.31 -17.11
C ASN A 84 12.74 -19.46 -16.43
N THR A 85 12.38 -18.31 -15.86
CA THR A 85 13.31 -17.33 -15.27
C THR A 85 13.31 -17.30 -13.75
N ILE A 86 12.37 -18.02 -13.13
CA ILE A 86 12.14 -18.04 -11.68
C ILE A 86 12.13 -19.46 -11.12
N ASP A 87 12.56 -19.64 -9.88
CA ASP A 87 12.27 -20.86 -9.12
C ASP A 87 10.77 -20.93 -8.78
N LEU A 88 10.29 -22.12 -8.45
CA LEU A 88 8.91 -22.30 -8.00
C LEU A 88 8.67 -21.43 -6.74
N PRO A 89 7.76 -20.45 -6.77
CA PRO A 89 7.52 -19.59 -5.62
C PRO A 89 6.98 -20.40 -4.45
N THR A 90 7.46 -20.11 -3.24
CA THR A 90 6.87 -20.64 -2.01
C THR A 90 5.75 -19.72 -1.57
N LEU A 91 4.51 -20.22 -1.59
CA LEU A 91 3.32 -19.47 -1.16
C LEU A 91 2.88 -19.93 0.23
N GLY A 92 2.44 -18.99 1.06
CA GLY A 92 1.82 -19.30 2.35
C GLY A 92 0.53 -20.12 2.17
N GLU A 93 0.18 -20.93 3.18
CA GLU A 93 -1.02 -21.78 3.12
C GLU A 93 -2.33 -20.99 3.05
N ARG A 94 -2.33 -19.76 3.59
CA ARG A 94 -3.50 -18.88 3.67
C ARG A 94 -3.15 -17.48 3.19
N PRO A 95 -4.11 -16.78 2.55
CA PRO A 95 -3.90 -15.40 2.17
C PRO A 95 -3.85 -14.51 3.42
N ASN A 96 -2.93 -13.57 3.42
CA ASN A 96 -3.01 -12.39 4.25
C ASN A 96 -4.15 -11.53 3.73
N VAL A 97 -5.07 -11.12 4.60
CA VAL A 97 -6.16 -10.21 4.26
C VAL A 97 -6.06 -9.02 5.18
N LEU A 98 -6.05 -7.81 4.61
CA LEU A 98 -6.07 -6.59 5.40
C LEU A 98 -7.44 -6.43 6.06
N ALA A 99 -7.50 -6.66 7.37
CA ALA A 99 -8.70 -6.68 8.18
C ALA A 99 -8.89 -5.39 9.00
N GLY A 100 -7.81 -4.64 9.27
CA GLY A 100 -7.89 -3.37 9.98
C GLY A 100 -6.79 -2.37 9.61
N ILE A 101 -6.99 -1.13 10.04
CA ILE A 101 -6.03 -0.05 9.94
C ILE A 101 -6.03 0.76 11.23
N VAL A 102 -4.82 1.07 11.72
CA VAL A 102 -4.57 1.83 12.95
C VAL A 102 -3.62 2.97 12.61
N CYS A 103 -3.98 4.19 13.04
CA CYS A 103 -3.11 5.35 12.93
C CYS A 103 -2.90 5.98 14.30
N LYS A 104 -1.65 6.04 14.76
CA LYS A 104 -1.27 6.83 15.94
C LYS A 104 -1.14 8.29 15.51
N VAL A 105 -2.01 9.15 16.03
CA VAL A 105 -2.01 10.60 15.74
C VAL A 105 -1.12 11.32 16.75
N SER A 106 -1.19 10.89 18.01
CA SER A 106 -0.35 11.36 19.10
C SER A 106 -0.26 10.28 20.18
N ASP A 107 0.43 10.53 21.29
CA ASP A 107 0.48 9.58 22.41
C ASP A 107 -0.87 9.39 23.10
N SER A 108 -1.81 10.34 22.97
CA SER A 108 -3.14 10.25 23.56
C SER A 108 -4.25 9.90 22.55
N GLU A 109 -3.96 9.93 21.25
CA GLU A 109 -4.96 9.71 20.20
C GLU A 109 -4.50 8.65 19.20
N THR A 110 -5.31 7.59 19.09
CA THR A 110 -5.15 6.53 18.09
C THR A 110 -6.48 6.31 17.38
N LEU A 111 -6.48 6.40 16.06
CA LEU A 111 -7.64 6.18 15.21
C LEU A 111 -7.60 4.75 14.66
N ARG A 112 -8.76 4.10 14.61
CA ARG A 112 -8.87 2.67 14.24
C ARG A 112 -10.09 2.42 13.35
N LEU A 113 -9.95 1.55 12.36
CA LEU A 113 -11.04 1.04 11.52
C LEU A 113 -10.82 -0.44 11.17
N GLY A 114 -11.93 -1.15 10.93
CA GLY A 114 -11.89 -2.59 10.66
C GLY A 114 -11.69 -3.42 11.92
N ASN A 115 -11.30 -4.68 11.75
CA ASN A 115 -10.90 -5.56 12.84
C ASN A 115 -9.42 -5.32 13.15
N THR A 116 -9.14 -4.72 14.31
CA THR A 116 -7.78 -4.40 14.76
C THR A 116 -7.30 -5.31 15.89
N THR A 117 -7.92 -6.47 16.10
CA THR A 117 -7.51 -7.43 17.15
C THR A 117 -6.52 -8.47 16.62
N GLY A 118 -6.10 -8.38 15.36
CA GLY A 118 -5.17 -9.31 14.70
C GLY A 118 -5.74 -10.72 14.42
N SER A 119 -6.88 -11.06 15.03
CA SER A 119 -7.49 -12.40 14.95
C SER A 119 -8.23 -12.69 13.64
N ALA A 120 -8.65 -11.66 12.89
CA ALA A 120 -9.40 -11.81 11.63
C ALA A 120 -8.58 -11.49 10.38
N GLY A 121 -7.28 -11.19 10.53
CA GLY A 121 -6.39 -10.83 9.42
C GLY A 121 -5.33 -9.83 9.84
N ARG A 122 -4.68 -9.22 8.86
CA ARG A 122 -3.58 -8.27 9.06
C ARG A 122 -4.10 -6.88 9.39
N VAL A 123 -3.30 -6.14 10.15
CA VAL A 123 -3.58 -4.75 10.51
C VAL A 123 -2.44 -3.89 10.00
N VAL A 124 -2.76 -2.81 9.28
CA VAL A 124 -1.76 -1.79 8.92
C VAL A 124 -1.69 -0.76 10.03
N GLU A 125 -0.50 -0.61 10.61
CA GLU A 125 -0.23 0.35 11.67
C GLU A 125 0.79 1.39 11.20
N PHE A 126 0.52 2.66 11.48
CA PHE A 126 1.43 3.76 11.15
C PHE A 126 1.18 4.97 12.04
N GLU A 127 2.12 5.91 12.01
CA GLU A 127 2.00 7.18 12.71
C GLU A 127 1.79 8.32 11.71
N ASN A 128 0.82 9.19 11.98
CA ASN A 128 0.62 10.42 11.21
C ASN A 128 -0.15 11.45 12.04
N PRO A 129 0.50 12.54 12.48
CA PRO A 129 -0.14 13.57 13.32
C PRO A 129 -1.20 14.40 12.59
N TYR A 130 -1.29 14.28 11.27
CA TYR A 130 -2.28 14.97 10.44
C TYR A 130 -3.45 14.07 10.05
N MET A 131 -3.47 12.82 10.51
CA MET A 131 -4.56 11.90 10.22
C MET A 131 -5.84 12.34 10.93
N THR A 132 -6.96 12.28 10.22
CA THR A 132 -8.29 12.51 10.77
C THR A 132 -9.15 11.28 10.54
N MET A 133 -10.23 11.12 11.29
CA MET A 133 -11.13 9.98 11.09
C MET A 133 -11.78 9.96 9.69
N SER A 134 -12.00 11.13 9.07
CA SER A 134 -12.51 11.20 7.69
C SER A 134 -11.46 10.71 6.68
N LEU A 135 -10.19 11.09 6.86
CA LEU A 135 -9.08 10.62 6.04
C LEU A 135 -8.89 9.12 6.21
N LEU A 136 -8.82 8.62 7.45
CA LEU A 136 -8.64 7.20 7.76
C LEU A 136 -9.76 6.34 7.14
N ARG A 137 -11.02 6.81 7.19
CA ARG A 137 -12.14 6.13 6.51
C ARG A 137 -11.98 6.08 5.00
N SER A 138 -11.44 7.15 4.40
CA SER A 138 -11.14 7.18 2.97
C SER A 138 -10.03 6.20 2.61
N LEU A 139 -8.95 6.14 3.41
CA LEU A 139 -7.87 5.16 3.26
C LEU A 139 -8.42 3.74 3.37
N TRP A 140 -9.13 3.44 4.46
CA TRP A 140 -9.71 2.12 4.71
C TRP A 140 -10.61 1.65 3.57
N HIS A 141 -11.37 2.54 2.96
CA HIS A 141 -12.18 2.18 1.81
C HIS A 141 -11.35 1.84 0.56
N ARG A 142 -10.16 2.44 0.39
CA ARG A 142 -9.29 2.18 -0.75
C ARG A 142 -8.50 0.88 -0.59
N ILE A 143 -7.98 0.62 0.61
CA ILE A 143 -7.04 -0.47 0.86
C ILE A 143 -7.67 -1.69 1.56
N GLY A 144 -8.83 -1.50 2.21
CA GLY A 144 -9.48 -2.56 2.98
C GLY A 144 -9.87 -3.74 2.09
N GLY A 145 -9.58 -4.96 2.57
CA GLY A 145 -9.77 -6.18 1.79
C GLY A 145 -8.67 -6.49 0.79
N PHE A 146 -7.62 -5.66 0.69
CA PHE A 146 -6.39 -6.04 -0.01
C PHE A 146 -5.86 -7.34 0.58
N SER A 147 -5.57 -8.31 -0.28
CA SER A 147 -5.10 -9.63 0.13
C SER A 147 -3.97 -10.10 -0.74
N TRP A 148 -3.02 -10.81 -0.13
CA TRP A 148 -1.87 -11.39 -0.82
C TRP A 148 -1.42 -12.66 -0.10
N TYR A 149 -0.69 -13.52 -0.79
CA TYR A 149 -0.04 -14.66 -0.14
C TYR A 149 1.35 -14.24 0.32
N THR A 150 1.74 -14.69 1.51
CA THR A 150 3.15 -14.61 1.89
C THR A 150 3.95 -15.37 0.85
N THR A 151 4.96 -14.74 0.25
CA THR A 151 5.67 -15.32 -0.90
C THR A 151 7.16 -15.15 -0.75
N GLU A 152 7.91 -16.22 -1.00
CA GLU A 152 9.35 -16.19 -1.28
C GLU A 152 9.58 -16.64 -2.72
N LEU A 153 10.34 -15.86 -3.48
CA LEU A 153 10.57 -16.06 -4.90
C LEU A 153 12.02 -15.75 -5.25
N PHE A 154 12.75 -16.76 -5.74
CA PHE A 154 14.06 -16.56 -6.33
C PHE A 154 13.94 -16.37 -7.85
N HIS A 155 14.31 -15.19 -8.33
CA HIS A 155 14.35 -14.86 -9.75
C HIS A 155 15.75 -15.09 -10.30
N ARG A 156 15.99 -16.29 -10.85
CA ARG A 156 17.31 -16.77 -11.33
C ARG A 156 18.02 -15.81 -12.28
N LEU A 157 17.28 -15.14 -13.17
CA LEU A 157 17.85 -14.18 -14.14
C LEU A 157 17.78 -12.71 -13.70
N GLY A 158 17.19 -12.44 -12.54
CA GLY A 158 16.80 -11.10 -12.09
C GLY A 158 15.93 -10.33 -13.09
N ASP A 159 15.36 -9.22 -12.63
CA ASP A 159 14.87 -8.17 -13.53
C ASP A 159 15.13 -6.84 -12.83
N PRO A 160 16.17 -6.09 -13.25
CA PRO A 160 16.56 -4.90 -12.54
C PRO A 160 15.49 -3.82 -12.61
N ARG A 161 14.44 -3.95 -13.44
CA ARG A 161 13.34 -2.98 -13.53
C ARG A 161 12.36 -3.08 -12.38
N PHE A 162 12.32 -4.19 -11.65
CA PHE A 162 11.48 -4.32 -10.46
C PHE A 162 11.97 -3.43 -9.32
N ASP A 163 11.03 -2.96 -8.53
CA ASP A 163 11.27 -2.14 -7.34
C ASP A 163 10.30 -2.52 -6.21
N VAL A 164 10.62 -2.12 -4.99
CA VAL A 164 9.70 -2.28 -3.86
C VAL A 164 8.40 -1.54 -4.17
N GLY A 165 7.28 -2.20 -3.90
CA GLY A 165 5.96 -1.67 -4.21
C GLY A 165 5.40 -2.03 -5.57
N ASP A 166 6.17 -2.68 -6.44
CA ASP A 166 5.61 -3.37 -7.61
C ASP A 166 4.72 -4.55 -7.19
N VAL A 167 3.82 -4.93 -8.09
CA VAL A 167 3.10 -6.20 -8.01
C VAL A 167 3.48 -6.98 -9.26
N VAL A 168 3.83 -8.25 -9.10
CA VAL A 168 4.11 -9.17 -10.22
C VAL A 168 3.14 -10.34 -10.15
N THR A 169 2.82 -10.93 -11.29
CA THR A 169 1.88 -12.06 -11.35
C THR A 169 2.64 -13.33 -11.64
N TYR A 170 2.51 -14.33 -10.78
CA TYR A 170 2.94 -15.70 -11.03
C TYR A 170 1.76 -16.53 -11.53
N VAL A 171 1.96 -17.35 -12.57
CA VAL A 171 0.97 -18.30 -13.05
C VAL A 171 1.52 -19.71 -12.84
N SER A 172 0.83 -20.52 -12.04
CA SER A 172 1.23 -21.89 -11.77
C SER A 172 1.04 -22.80 -12.98
N ASP A 173 1.66 -23.98 -12.94
CA ASP A 173 1.49 -25.00 -13.99
C ASP A 173 0.03 -25.50 -14.09
N SER A 174 -0.76 -25.33 -13.02
CA SER A 174 -2.20 -25.63 -13.03
C SER A 174 -3.07 -24.51 -13.62
N GLY A 175 -2.45 -23.38 -14.03
CA GLY A 175 -3.13 -22.21 -14.59
C GLY A 175 -3.68 -21.22 -13.55
N GLU A 176 -3.39 -21.42 -12.26
CA GLU A 176 -3.80 -20.50 -11.21
C GLU A 176 -2.87 -19.28 -11.15
N SER A 177 -3.44 -18.09 -10.95
CA SER A 177 -2.72 -16.82 -11.01
C SER A 177 -2.63 -16.17 -9.63
N TYR A 178 -1.42 -15.76 -9.24
CA TYR A 178 -1.11 -15.16 -7.95
C TYR A 178 -0.43 -13.81 -8.13
N ASP A 179 -1.07 -12.74 -7.68
CA ASP A 179 -0.46 -11.41 -7.61
C ASP A 179 0.40 -11.31 -6.33
N ILE A 180 1.69 -11.04 -6.54
CA ILE A 180 2.73 -11.00 -5.52
C ILE A 180 3.18 -9.54 -5.35
N PRO A 181 2.79 -8.85 -4.26
CA PRO A 181 3.31 -7.53 -3.95
C PRO A 181 4.77 -7.62 -3.47
N ILE A 182 5.68 -6.95 -4.16
CA ILE A 182 7.10 -6.91 -3.81
C ILE A 182 7.28 -6.01 -2.59
N THR A 183 7.29 -6.62 -1.41
CA THR A 183 7.56 -5.92 -0.15
C THR A 183 9.06 -5.78 0.13
N ASN A 184 9.85 -6.71 -0.38
CA ASN A 184 11.30 -6.70 -0.32
C ASN A 184 11.88 -7.26 -1.62
N ILE A 185 13.03 -6.72 -2.03
CA ILE A 185 13.79 -7.20 -3.18
C ILE A 185 15.28 -6.98 -2.93
N GLY A 186 16.09 -8.03 -3.11
CA GLY A 186 17.54 -7.98 -3.08
C GLY A 186 18.11 -8.46 -4.40
N PHE A 187 19.00 -7.68 -5.02
CA PHE A 187 19.72 -8.11 -6.22
C PHE A 187 21.08 -8.67 -5.84
N ASN A 188 21.44 -9.82 -6.42
CA ASN A 188 22.79 -10.38 -6.34
C ASN A 188 23.45 -10.36 -7.72
N PHE A 189 24.74 -10.04 -7.75
CA PHE A 189 25.52 -9.98 -8.98
C PHE A 189 26.84 -10.74 -8.80
N ASP A 190 26.89 -11.95 -9.36
CA ASP A 190 28.06 -12.83 -9.30
C ASP A 190 28.27 -13.52 -10.66
N GLY A 191 28.65 -12.74 -11.68
CA GLY A 191 28.76 -13.21 -13.07
C GLY A 191 27.42 -13.35 -13.81
N GLY A 192 26.30 -13.28 -13.09
CA GLY A 192 24.94 -13.11 -13.60
C GLY A 192 24.11 -12.29 -12.60
N LEU A 193 22.96 -11.77 -13.03
CA LEU A 193 22.02 -11.08 -12.15
C LEU A 193 20.98 -12.08 -11.64
N SER A 194 20.73 -12.08 -10.33
CA SER A 194 19.59 -12.75 -9.72
C SER A 194 18.89 -11.82 -8.74
N ALA A 195 17.67 -12.15 -8.34
CA ALA A 195 16.95 -11.40 -7.32
C ALA A 195 16.19 -12.31 -6.36
N ASP A 196 16.29 -11.99 -5.06
CA ASP A 196 15.43 -12.52 -4.01
C ASP A 196 14.25 -11.56 -3.83
N ILE A 197 13.03 -12.03 -4.10
CA ILE A 197 11.79 -11.25 -4.02
C ILE A 197 10.92 -11.86 -2.93
N SER A 198 10.38 -11.01 -2.04
CA SER A 198 9.41 -11.47 -1.06
C SER A 198 8.20 -10.56 -0.87
N ALA A 199 7.09 -11.20 -0.53
CA ALA A 199 5.84 -10.59 -0.12
C ALA A 199 5.57 -11.00 1.33
N VAL A 200 5.98 -10.21 2.30
CA VAL A 200 5.82 -10.56 3.72
C VAL A 200 4.42 -10.22 4.23
N GLY A 201 3.91 -11.07 5.13
CA GLY A 201 2.59 -10.91 5.78
C GLY A 201 2.65 -10.43 7.22
N LEU A 202 3.83 -10.47 7.83
CA LEU A 202 4.07 -10.22 9.25
C LEU A 202 4.78 -8.88 9.43
N SER A 203 4.55 -8.23 10.56
CA SER A 203 5.33 -7.05 10.95
C SER A 203 6.80 -7.42 11.22
N VAL A 204 7.70 -6.44 11.19
CA VAL A 204 9.15 -6.67 11.44
C VAL A 204 9.40 -7.29 12.83
N GLU A 205 8.58 -6.94 13.83
CA GLU A 205 8.67 -7.51 15.18
C GLU A 205 8.23 -8.98 15.25
N GLU A 206 7.31 -9.40 14.37
CA GLU A 206 6.85 -10.79 14.27
C GLU A 206 7.73 -11.65 13.34
N GLN A 207 8.71 -11.04 12.67
CA GLN A 207 9.68 -11.73 11.80
C GLN A 207 10.98 -12.09 12.53
N LEU A 208 11.20 -11.56 13.74
CA LEU A 208 12.37 -11.80 14.61
C LEU A 208 12.06 -12.83 15.69
#